data_AF-A0A535R895-F1
#
_entry.id   AF-A0A535R895-F1
#
_cell.length_a   1.000
_cell.length_b   1.000
_cell.length_c   1.000
_cell.angle_alpha   90.00
_cell.angle_beta   90.00
_cell.angle_gamma   90.00
#
_symmetry.space_group_name_H-M   'P 1'
#
loop_
_entity.id
_entity.type
_entity.pdbx_description
1 polymer ?
#
loop_
_entity_poly.entity_id
_entity_poly.type
_entity_poly.pdbx_seq_one_letter_code
_entity_poly.pdbx_strand_id
1 'polypeptide(L)'
;MWTAFAAGAFLGDTLVHLLVALWPWLAVHSWLIGAVTFFIAGLFQFSPLKGRCLDMCRTPLGFFMRHYRKGVGAAWRLGLQHGSYCLGCCWALMLVMFGVGVGNLAGMTALTGAMVIEKAVPGGKRLSPIIGVVLLLLGALWLAHPLWLHWAGI
;
A
#
# COMPACT_ATOMS: atom_id res chain seq x y z
N MET A 1 -12.25 -10.46 -2.89
CA MET A 1 -11.82 -9.19 -2.24
C MET A 1 -10.43 -8.81 -2.71
N TRP A 2 -9.42 -9.63 -2.40
CA TRP A 2 -8.08 -9.49 -2.97
C TRP A 2 -8.08 -9.59 -4.49
N THR A 3 -8.93 -10.45 -5.06
CA THR A 3 -9.21 -10.49 -6.50
C THR A 3 -9.74 -9.15 -7.04
N ALA A 4 -10.60 -8.45 -6.30
CA ALA A 4 -11.11 -7.15 -6.69
C ALA A 4 -10.04 -6.05 -6.56
N PHE A 5 -9.19 -6.12 -5.53
CA PHE A 5 -8.02 -5.24 -5.42
C PHE A 5 -7.03 -5.47 -6.57
N ALA A 6 -6.71 -6.74 -6.88
CA ALA A 6 -5.84 -7.10 -7.99
C ALA A 6 -6.42 -6.63 -9.33
N ALA A 7 -7.73 -6.80 -9.56
CA ALA A 7 -8.40 -6.25 -10.73
C ALA A 7 -8.31 -4.72 -10.79
N GLY A 8 -8.50 -4.03 -9.65
CA GLY A 8 -8.34 -2.58 -9.55
C GLY A 8 -6.90 -2.11 -9.80
N ALA A 9 -5.90 -2.81 -9.28
CA ALA A 9 -4.49 -2.53 -9.52
C ALA A 9 -4.13 -2.73 -11.00
N PHE A 10 -4.62 -3.80 -11.63
CA PHE A 10 -4.44 -4.07 -13.06
C PHE A 10 -5.14 -3.03 -13.95
N LEU A 11 -6.33 -2.57 -13.56
CA LEU A 11 -7.01 -1.46 -14.23
C LEU A 11 -6.25 -0.14 -14.08
N GLY A 12 -5.70 0.12 -12.90
CA GLY A 12 -4.85 1.28 -12.67
C GLY A 12 -3.58 1.25 -13.52
N ASP A 13 -2.94 0.09 -13.58
CA ASP A 13 -1.76 -0.15 -14.43
C ASP A 13 -2.06 0.10 -15.90
N THR A 14 -3.12 -0.53 -16.44
CA THR A 14 -3.55 -0.30 -17.83
C THR A 14 -3.90 1.16 -18.11
N LEU A 15 -4.54 1.86 -17.17
CA LEU A 15 -4.81 3.30 -17.30
C LEU A 15 -3.52 4.13 -17.33
N VAL A 16 -2.54 3.81 -16.48
CA VAL A 16 -1.23 4.47 -16.47
C VAL A 16 -0.52 4.25 -17.80
N HIS A 17 -0.53 3.03 -18.33
CA HIS A 17 0.04 2.71 -19.63
C HIS A 17 -0.65 3.48 -20.78
N LEU A 18 -1.99 3.62 -20.73
CA LEU A 18 -2.75 4.44 -21.68
C LEU A 18 -2.39 5.93 -21.56
N LEU A 19 -2.28 6.46 -20.34
CA LEU A 19 -1.89 7.86 -20.10
C LEU A 19 -0.47 8.14 -20.59
N VAL A 20 0.46 7.20 -20.37
CA VAL A 20 1.84 7.29 -20.89
C VAL A 20 1.87 7.26 -22.41
N ALA A 21 1.02 6.45 -23.05
CA ALA A 21 0.91 6.41 -24.51
C ALA A 21 0.31 7.69 -25.11
N LEU A 22 -0.58 8.37 -24.38
CA LEU A 22 -1.23 9.61 -24.81
C LEU A 22 -0.41 10.88 -24.48
N TRP A 23 0.46 10.83 -23.46
CA TRP A 23 1.31 11.94 -23.04
C TRP A 23 2.80 11.59 -23.10
N PRO A 24 3.49 11.99 -24.19
CA PRO A 24 4.94 11.77 -24.37
C PRO A 24 5.78 12.35 -23.22
N TRP A 25 5.32 13.44 -22.61
CA TRP A 25 5.99 14.05 -21.46
C TRP A 25 6.03 13.11 -20.24
N LEU A 26 4.95 12.35 -20.01
CA LEU A 26 4.86 11.37 -18.91
C LEU A 26 5.68 10.11 -19.22
N ALA A 27 5.85 9.76 -20.50
CA ALA A 27 6.74 8.68 -20.93
C ALA A 27 8.21 8.98 -20.58
N VAL A 28 8.65 10.23 -20.79
CA VAL A 28 10.00 10.68 -20.37
C VAL A 28 10.13 10.73 -18.84
N HIS A 29 9.02 11.00 -18.15
CA HIS A 29 8.98 11.17 -16.70
C HIS A 29 8.35 9.98 -15.94
N SER A 30 8.52 8.75 -16.43
CA SER A 30 7.90 7.55 -15.83
C SER A 30 8.25 7.34 -14.35
N TRP A 31 9.42 7.79 -13.92
CA TRP A 31 9.89 7.80 -12.53
C TRP A 31 8.97 8.59 -11.55
N LEU A 32 8.23 9.59 -12.04
CA LEU A 32 7.25 10.33 -11.23
C LEU A 32 6.11 9.43 -10.73
N ILE A 33 5.74 8.40 -11.50
CA ILE A 33 4.68 7.45 -11.12
C ILE A 33 5.10 6.68 -9.86
N GLY A 34 6.35 6.23 -9.82
CA GLY A 34 6.94 5.58 -8.66
C GLY A 34 6.98 6.50 -7.45
N ALA A 35 7.53 7.71 -7.62
CA ALA A 35 7.60 8.71 -6.55
C ALA A 35 6.21 9.02 -5.95
N VAL A 36 5.22 9.33 -6.79
CA VAL A 36 3.85 9.63 -6.35
C VAL A 36 3.25 8.45 -5.59
N THR A 37 3.50 7.21 -6.04
CA THR A 37 3.03 6.00 -5.33
C THR A 37 3.64 5.91 -3.92
N PHE A 38 4.95 6.17 -3.78
CA PHE A 38 5.62 6.24 -2.48
C PHE A 38 5.06 7.36 -1.59
N PHE A 39 4.80 8.54 -2.14
CA PHE A 39 4.18 9.65 -1.41
C PHE A 39 2.77 9.31 -0.93
N ILE A 40 1.92 8.74 -1.79
CA ILE A 40 0.57 8.32 -1.42
C ILE A 40 0.64 7.31 -0.27
N ALA A 41 1.52 6.31 -0.35
CA ALA A 41 1.67 5.31 0.70
C ALA A 41 2.25 5.89 1.99
N GLY A 42 3.22 6.80 1.89
CA GLY A 42 3.81 7.51 3.01
C GLY A 42 2.80 8.41 3.73
N LEU A 43 1.98 9.17 2.99
CA LEU A 43 0.91 9.99 3.57
C LEU A 43 -0.21 9.12 4.17
N PHE A 44 -0.56 8.02 3.51
CA PHE A 44 -1.56 7.08 4.00
C PHE A 44 -1.15 6.46 5.35
N GLN A 45 0.15 6.26 5.59
CA GLN A 45 0.67 5.76 6.86
C GLN A 45 0.33 6.67 8.06
N PHE A 46 0.23 7.99 7.87
CA PHE A 46 -0.15 8.94 8.93
C PHE A 46 -1.67 9.12 9.07
N SER A 47 -2.47 8.51 8.19
CA SER A 47 -3.90 8.76 8.17
C SER A 47 -4.61 8.18 9.40
N PRO A 48 -5.54 8.92 10.03
CA PRO A 48 -6.39 8.37 11.10
C PRO A 48 -7.28 7.23 10.60
N LEU A 49 -7.50 7.13 9.28
CA LEU A 49 -8.20 6.00 8.68
C LEU A 49 -7.40 4.71 8.85
N LYS A 50 -6.08 4.74 8.58
CA LYS A 50 -5.21 3.58 8.75
C LYS A 50 -5.22 3.10 10.20
N GLY A 51 -5.08 4.03 11.16
CA GLY A 51 -5.11 3.70 12.58
C GLY A 51 -6.37 2.94 13.00
N ARG A 52 -7.55 3.45 12.60
CA ARG A 52 -8.84 2.80 12.89
C ARG A 52 -8.99 1.44 12.22
N CYS A 53 -8.60 1.32 10.95
CA CYS A 53 -8.63 0.04 10.23
C CYS A 53 -7.67 -1.00 10.85
N LEU A 54 -6.49 -0.56 11.30
CA LEU A 54 -5.50 -1.42 11.93
C LEU A 54 -6.00 -1.91 13.30
N ASP A 55 -6.56 -1.03 14.13
CA ASP A 55 -7.11 -1.40 15.45
C ASP A 55 -8.20 -2.48 15.31
N MET A 56 -9.04 -2.39 14.26
CA MET A 56 -10.03 -3.43 13.95
C MET A 56 -9.45 -4.70 13.33
N CYS A 57 -8.46 -4.62 12.42
CA CYS A 57 -7.88 -5.84 11.86
C CYS A 57 -7.06 -6.64 12.90
N ARG A 58 -6.56 -5.98 13.95
CA ARG A 58 -5.77 -6.59 15.04
C ARG A 58 -6.58 -7.29 16.13
N THR A 59 -7.90 -7.13 16.16
CA THR A 59 -8.77 -7.74 17.17
C THR A 59 -9.69 -8.82 16.59
N PRO A 60 -9.14 -9.86 15.90
CA PRO A 60 -9.95 -10.82 15.15
C PRO A 60 -10.90 -11.62 16.06
N LEU A 61 -10.46 -12.04 17.25
CA LEU A 61 -11.26 -12.84 18.17
C LEU A 61 -12.43 -12.07 18.78
N GLY A 62 -12.20 -10.82 19.22
CA GLY A 62 -13.26 -9.96 19.74
C GLY A 62 -14.26 -9.52 18.67
N PHE A 63 -13.79 -9.33 17.44
CA PHE A 63 -14.65 -9.07 16.28
C PHE A 63 -15.53 -10.27 15.94
N PHE A 64 -14.95 -11.48 15.89
CA PHE A 64 -15.66 -12.72 15.65
C PHE A 64 -16.70 -12.96 16.74
N MET A 65 -16.32 -12.95 18.02
CA MET A 65 -17.25 -13.23 19.12
C MET A 65 -18.44 -12.27 19.19
N ARG A 66 -18.26 -10.99 18.82
CA ARG A 66 -19.34 -9.98 18.84
C ARG A 66 -20.25 -10.02 17.61
N HIS A 67 -19.76 -10.46 16.46
CA HIS A 67 -20.51 -10.45 15.19
C HIS A 67 -20.85 -11.86 14.66
N TYR A 68 -20.43 -12.91 15.36
CA TYR A 68 -20.73 -14.28 15.00
C TYR A 68 -22.22 -14.55 15.17
N ARG A 69 -22.86 -14.86 14.05
CA ARG A 69 -24.24 -15.34 13.99
C ARG A 69 -24.25 -16.65 13.22
N LYS A 70 -25.06 -17.61 13.67
CA LYS A 70 -25.26 -18.88 12.96
C LYS A 70 -25.85 -18.60 11.56
N GLY A 71 -25.30 -19.25 10.53
CA GLY A 71 -25.77 -19.20 9.14
C GLY A 71 -24.72 -18.74 8.12
N VAL A 72 -24.73 -19.36 6.94
CA VAL A 72 -23.80 -19.09 5.82
C VAL A 72 -23.80 -17.62 5.39
N GLY A 73 -24.97 -16.96 5.37
CA GLY A 73 -25.08 -15.54 5.00
C GLY A 73 -24.56 -14.56 6.06
N ALA A 74 -24.41 -15.00 7.32
CA ALA A 74 -23.74 -14.21 8.36
C ALA A 74 -22.22 -14.40 8.31
N ALA A 75 -21.75 -15.62 8.07
CA ALA A 75 -20.33 -15.91 7.85
C ALA A 75 -19.75 -15.14 6.65
N TRP A 76 -20.50 -15.07 5.53
CA TRP A 76 -20.07 -14.30 4.35
C TRP A 76 -19.91 -12.80 4.63
N ARG A 77 -20.88 -12.20 5.35
CA ARG A 77 -20.84 -10.79 5.73
C ARG A 77 -19.68 -10.48 6.68
N LEU A 78 -19.44 -11.38 7.62
CA LEU A 78 -18.35 -11.29 8.57
C LEU A 78 -16.99 -11.31 7.86
N GLY A 79 -16.81 -12.22 6.90
CA GLY A 79 -15.63 -12.29 6.04
C GLY A 79 -15.45 -11.04 5.19
N LEU A 80 -16.51 -10.53 4.57
CA LEU A 80 -16.48 -9.29 3.77
C LEU A 80 -16.14 -8.05 4.59
N GLN A 81 -16.68 -7.93 5.80
CA GLN A 81 -16.30 -6.82 6.67
C GLN A 81 -14.84 -6.93 7.10
N HIS A 82 -14.43 -8.09 7.63
CA HIS A 82 -13.05 -8.26 8.09
C HIS A 82 -12.02 -8.06 6.98
N GLY A 83 -12.26 -8.63 5.80
CA GLY A 83 -11.37 -8.45 4.66
C GLY A 83 -11.32 -7.01 4.14
N SER A 84 -12.41 -6.23 4.26
CA SER A 84 -12.42 -4.81 3.88
C SER A 84 -11.55 -3.97 4.83
N TYR A 85 -11.58 -4.24 6.13
CA TYR A 85 -10.68 -3.61 7.10
C TYR A 85 -9.22 -3.98 6.83
N CYS A 86 -8.96 -5.27 6.55
CA CYS A 86 -7.60 -5.70 6.30
C CYS A 86 -7.04 -5.16 4.98
N LEU A 87 -7.85 -5.07 3.91
CA LEU A 87 -7.47 -4.37 2.68
C LEU A 87 -7.26 -2.87 2.96
N GLY A 88 -8.19 -2.22 3.67
CA GLY A 88 -8.11 -0.80 3.99
C GLY A 88 -6.86 -0.40 4.78
N CYS A 89 -6.30 -1.28 5.62
CA CYS A 89 -5.07 -0.96 6.36
C CYS A 89 -3.76 -1.19 5.59
N CYS A 90 -3.75 -2.01 4.52
CA CYS A 90 -2.51 -2.36 3.80
C CYS A 90 -2.50 -2.09 2.29
N TRP A 91 -3.62 -1.64 1.71
CA TRP A 91 -3.73 -1.39 0.25
C TRP A 91 -2.60 -0.49 -0.27
N ALA A 92 -2.27 0.58 0.44
CA ALA A 92 -1.25 1.54 -0.01
C ALA A 92 0.16 0.92 -0.04
N LEU A 93 0.50 0.08 0.95
CA LEU A 93 1.77 -0.66 0.96
C LEU A 93 1.80 -1.74 -0.15
N MET A 94 0.64 -2.33 -0.48
CA MET A 94 0.53 -3.25 -1.62
C MET A 94 0.71 -2.55 -2.95
N LEU A 95 0.18 -1.33 -3.11
CA LEU A 95 0.43 -0.53 -4.32
C LEU A 95 1.92 -0.23 -4.51
N VAL A 96 2.64 0.07 -3.42
CA VAL A 96 4.10 0.24 -3.48
C VAL A 96 4.79 -1.07 -3.88
N MET A 97 4.39 -2.22 -3.32
CA MET A 97 4.96 -3.51 -3.75
C MET A 97 4.71 -3.80 -5.23
N PHE A 98 3.54 -3.42 -5.77
CA PHE A 98 3.23 -3.58 -7.18
C PHE A 98 4.11 -2.67 -8.06
N GLY A 99 4.26 -1.40 -7.69
CA GLY A 99 5.07 -0.43 -8.43
C GLY A 99 6.59 -0.67 -8.34
N VAL A 100 7.09 -1.15 -7.20
CA VAL A 100 8.50 -1.57 -7.03
C VAL A 100 8.80 -2.86 -7.81
N GLY A 101 7.76 -3.66 -8.07
CA GLY A 101 7.83 -4.82 -8.96
C GLY A 101 8.57 -6.03 -8.38
N VAL A 102 8.31 -7.19 -9.01
CA VAL A 102 8.90 -8.50 -8.65
C VAL A 102 10.43 -8.52 -8.78
N GLY A 103 11.02 -7.54 -9.48
CA GLY A 103 12.46 -7.39 -9.67
C GLY A 103 13.23 -6.99 -8.40
N ASN A 104 12.55 -6.49 -7.36
CA ASN A 104 13.16 -6.18 -6.07
C ASN A 104 12.53 -7.01 -4.95
N LEU A 105 12.88 -8.30 -4.93
CA LEU A 105 12.49 -9.23 -3.88
C LEU A 105 12.81 -8.69 -2.49
N ALA A 106 13.97 -8.08 -2.28
CA ALA A 106 14.35 -7.51 -0.98
C ALA A 106 13.36 -6.44 -0.49
N GLY A 107 12.94 -5.53 -1.39
CA GLY A 107 11.91 -4.52 -1.11
C GLY A 107 10.55 -5.15 -0.81
N MET A 108 10.15 -6.18 -1.56
CA MET A 108 8.92 -6.92 -1.29
C MET A 108 8.93 -7.60 0.09
N THR A 109 10.02 -8.27 0.45
CA THR A 109 10.14 -8.94 1.75
C THR A 109 10.14 -7.93 2.89
N ALA A 110 10.81 -6.79 2.73
CA ALA A 110 10.84 -5.71 3.71
C ALA A 110 9.45 -5.10 3.94
N LEU A 111 8.72 -4.78 2.86
CA LEU A 111 7.35 -4.25 2.94
C LEU A 111 6.38 -5.27 3.55
N THR A 112 6.51 -6.54 3.18
CA THR A 112 5.70 -7.63 3.76
C THR A 112 5.99 -7.78 5.24
N GLY A 113 7.27 -7.79 5.65
CA GLY A 113 7.68 -7.83 7.04
C GLY A 113 7.10 -6.65 7.82
N ALA A 114 7.18 -5.44 7.27
CA ALA A 114 6.58 -4.26 7.87
C ALA A 114 5.06 -4.40 8.08
N MET A 115 4.32 -4.86 7.07
CA MET A 115 2.87 -5.14 7.20
C MET A 115 2.57 -6.19 8.28
N VAL A 116 3.35 -7.26 8.32
CA VAL A 116 3.19 -8.34 9.30
C VAL A 116 3.45 -7.81 10.70
N ILE A 117 4.52 -7.04 10.90
CA ILE A 117 4.85 -6.50 12.22
C ILE A 117 3.77 -5.49 12.68
N GLU A 118 3.28 -4.62 11.79
CA GLU A 118 2.18 -3.68 12.11
C GLU A 118 0.93 -4.41 12.61
N LYS A 119 0.59 -5.55 12.00
CA LYS A 119 -0.62 -6.35 12.29
C LYS A 119 -0.44 -7.32 13.44
N ALA A 120 0.69 -8.03 13.53
CA ALA A 120 0.89 -9.14 14.45
C ALA A 120 1.46 -8.70 15.81
N VAL A 121 2.35 -7.69 15.85
CA VAL A 121 3.13 -7.39 17.07
C VAL A 121 2.40 -6.38 17.96
N PRO A 122 2.18 -6.66 19.26
CA PRO A 122 1.63 -5.69 20.23
C PRO A 122 2.45 -4.39 20.22
N GLY A 123 1.81 -3.26 19.94
CA GLY A 123 2.49 -1.96 19.77
C GLY A 123 3.00 -1.63 18.36
N GLY A 124 2.87 -2.55 17.39
CA GLY A 124 3.27 -2.34 15.98
C GLY A 124 2.62 -1.13 15.29
N LYS A 125 1.51 -0.59 15.81
CA LYS A 125 0.92 0.70 15.41
C LYS A 125 1.92 1.86 15.48
N ARG A 126 2.90 1.81 16.40
CA ARG A 126 3.96 2.83 16.53
C ARG A 126 4.95 2.82 15.37
N LEU A 127 5.04 1.72 14.61
CA LEU A 127 5.90 1.62 13.43
C LEU A 127 5.27 2.25 12.19
N SER A 128 3.94 2.41 12.16
CA SER A 128 3.18 3.05 11.09
C SER A 128 3.76 4.43 10.69
N PRO A 129 3.99 5.38 11.62
CA PRO A 129 4.62 6.65 11.27
C PRO A 129 6.08 6.50 10.80
N ILE A 130 6.85 5.56 11.35
CA ILE A 130 8.24 5.33 10.93
C ILE A 130 8.27 4.83 9.48
N ILE A 131 7.44 3.86 9.15
CA ILE A 131 7.29 3.35 7.78
C ILE A 131 6.81 4.47 6.86
N GLY A 132 5.90 5.33 7.34
CA GLY A 132 5.46 6.53 6.61
C GLY A 132 6.61 7.46 6.27
N VAL A 133 7.44 7.84 7.25
CA VAL A 133 8.62 8.69 7.04
C VAL A 133 9.57 8.04 6.04
N VAL A 134 9.88 6.75 6.20
CA VAL A 134 10.78 6.02 5.30
C VAL A 134 10.24 6.03 3.86
N LEU A 135 8.94 5.80 3.66
CA LEU A 135 8.33 5.86 2.33
C LEU A 135 8.37 7.26 1.73
N LEU A 136 8.13 8.31 2.52
CA LEU A 136 8.23 9.70 2.05
C LEU A 136 9.67 10.05 1.67
N LEU A 137 10.66 9.65 2.48
CA LEU A 137 12.07 9.86 2.18
C LEU A 137 12.49 9.11 0.92
N LEU A 138 12.06 7.86 0.75
CA LEU A 138 12.30 7.08 -0.46
C LEU A 138 11.65 7.74 -1.68
N GLY A 139 10.42 8.24 -1.57
CA GLY A 139 9.76 9.01 -2.63
C GLY A 139 10.51 10.29 -2.99
N ALA A 140 11.02 11.02 -2.00
CA ALA A 140 11.82 12.23 -2.18
C ALA A 140 13.19 11.94 -2.79
N LEU A 141 13.87 10.87 -2.36
CA LEU A 141 15.11 10.38 -2.95
C LEU A 141 14.90 9.98 -4.41
N TRP A 142 13.79 9.32 -4.72
CA TRP A 142 13.46 8.98 -6.09
C TRP A 142 13.20 10.24 -6.93
N LEU A 143 12.51 11.26 -6.37
CA LEU A 143 12.34 12.59 -6.96
C LEU A 143 13.68 13.34 -7.18
N ALA A 144 14.70 13.04 -6.38
CA ALA A 144 16.03 13.62 -6.51
C ALA A 144 16.94 12.87 -7.52
N HIS A 145 16.51 11.70 -8.02
CA HIS A 145 17.33 10.88 -8.93
C HIS A 145 17.69 11.56 -10.28
N PRO A 146 16.79 12.27 -10.97
CA PRO A 146 17.18 13.03 -12.17
C PRO A 146 17.93 14.29 -11.81
N LEU A 147 17.76 14.83 -10.58
CA LEU A 147 18.61 15.88 -10.03
C LEU A 147 20.09 15.50 -10.00
N TRP A 148 20.38 14.23 -9.77
CA TRP A 148 21.73 13.68 -9.93
C TRP A 148 22.16 13.54 -11.39
N LEU A 149 21.28 13.10 -12.30
CA LEU A 149 21.63 12.92 -13.71
C LEU A 149 21.92 14.26 -14.44
N HIS A 150 21.16 15.32 -14.16
CA HIS A 150 21.46 16.63 -14.76
C HIS A 150 22.63 17.38 -14.10
N TRP A 151 22.97 17.10 -12.84
CA TRP A 151 24.23 17.57 -12.23
C TRP A 151 25.46 16.77 -12.69
N ALA A 152 25.28 15.52 -13.11
CA ALA A 152 26.34 14.66 -13.61
C ALA A 152 26.71 14.91 -15.09
N GLY A 153 26.06 15.86 -15.78
CA GLY A 153 26.48 16.35 -17.08
C GLY A 153 26.52 15.29 -18.19
N ILE A 154 25.43 14.52 -18.35
CA ILE A 154 25.23 13.58 -19.46
C ILE A 154 23.96 13.96 -20.23
#